data_AF-A0A126Z449-F1
#
_entry.id   AF-A0A126Z449-F1
#
_cell.length_a   1.000
_cell.length_b   1.000
_cell.length_c   1.000
_cell.angle_alpha   90.00
_cell.angle_beta   90.00
_cell.angle_gamma   90.00
#
_symmetry.space_group_name_H-M   'P 1'
#
loop_
_entity.id
_entity.type
_entity.pdbx_description
1 polymer ?
#
loop_
_entity_poly.entity_id
_entity_poly.type
_entity_poly.pdbx_seq_one_letter_code
_entity_poly.pdbx_strand_id
1 'polypeptide(L)'
;MSVDPGFLWASGVLVPTGGQTAADVRVSDSWLLDEGRVLALELHRERFVSSVSEVAPDRVGEASAFWAAAIPELPHDGAWFPRLELALLDDSGDEPGDESAGAAAVFRLTVRPAPRATPRSSS
;
A
#
# COMPACT_ATOMS: atom_id res chain seq x y z
N MET A 1 -21.98 -2.89 -3.72
CA MET A 1 -20.74 -2.23 -4.15
C MET A 1 -19.77 -2.36 -2.98
N SER A 2 -18.87 -3.34 -3.01
CA SER A 2 -17.84 -3.44 -1.97
C SER A 2 -16.77 -2.44 -2.37
N VAL A 3 -16.63 -1.35 -1.61
CA VAL A 3 -15.46 -0.50 -1.71
C VAL A 3 -14.26 -1.36 -1.32
N ASP A 4 -13.21 -1.38 -2.15
CA ASP A 4 -11.96 -2.04 -1.77
C ASP A 4 -11.46 -1.38 -0.48
N PRO A 5 -11.21 -2.15 0.61
CA PRO A 5 -10.71 -1.56 1.83
C PRO A 5 -9.32 -0.97 1.56
N GLY A 6 -9.22 0.33 1.80
CA GLY A 6 -7.96 1.07 1.75
C GLY A 6 -7.64 1.63 3.13
N PHE A 7 -6.37 1.81 3.43
CA PHE A 7 -5.91 2.50 4.62
C PHE A 7 -4.84 3.53 4.25
N LEU A 8 -4.84 4.65 4.95
CA LEU A 8 -3.75 5.62 4.93
C LEU A 8 -2.99 5.56 6.25
N TRP A 9 -1.68 5.65 6.18
CA TRP A 9 -0.85 5.83 7.35
C TRP A 9 -0.85 7.31 7.77
N ALA A 10 -1.30 7.58 8.99
CA ALA A 10 -1.30 8.93 9.53
C ALA A 10 -1.00 8.87 11.03
N SER A 11 -0.07 9.70 11.51
CA SER A 11 0.24 9.82 12.94
C SER A 11 0.53 8.48 13.64
N GLY A 12 1.20 7.55 12.95
CA GLY A 12 1.59 6.26 13.53
C GLY A 12 0.49 5.19 13.53
N VAL A 13 -0.64 5.42 12.86
CA VAL A 13 -1.75 4.45 12.76
C VAL A 13 -2.29 4.33 11.34
N LEU A 14 -2.95 3.20 11.05
CA LEU A 14 -3.72 3.02 9.82
C LEU A 14 -5.13 3.57 10.01
N VAL A 15 -5.49 4.50 9.14
CA VAL A 15 -6.82 5.11 9.09
C VAL A 15 -7.56 4.53 7.88
N PRO A 16 -8.71 3.87 8.07
CA PRO A 16 -9.51 3.38 6.95
C PRO A 16 -9.91 4.51 6.01
N THR A 17 -9.75 4.28 4.72
CA THR A 17 -10.22 5.16 3.65
C THR A 17 -11.04 4.36 2.66
N GLY A 18 -12.02 4.98 2.01
CA GLY A 18 -12.81 4.33 0.96
C GLY A 18 -12.04 4.07 -0.34
N GLY A 19 -10.73 3.79 -0.27
CA GLY A 19 -9.87 3.53 -1.44
C GLY A 19 -9.46 4.79 -2.18
N GLN A 20 -8.96 5.81 -1.48
CA GLN A 20 -8.53 7.07 -2.10
C GLN A 20 -7.46 6.81 -3.19
N THR A 21 -7.62 7.38 -4.38
CA THR A 21 -6.68 7.22 -5.49
C THR A 21 -5.36 7.95 -5.18
N ALA A 22 -4.23 7.29 -5.41
CA ALA A 22 -2.91 7.95 -5.37
C ALA A 22 -2.74 8.73 -6.67
N ALA A 23 -2.24 9.96 -6.58
CA ALA A 23 -1.91 10.72 -7.77
C ALA A 23 -0.61 10.24 -8.42
N ASP A 24 0.37 9.90 -7.60
CA ASP A 24 1.70 9.49 -8.06
C ASP A 24 2.28 8.47 -7.06
N VAL A 25 2.39 7.22 -7.50
CA VAL A 25 2.96 6.12 -6.69
C VAL A 25 4.47 6.06 -6.91
N ARG A 26 5.25 6.34 -5.86
CA ARG A 26 6.72 6.36 -5.88
C ARG A 26 7.33 5.00 -5.56
N VAL A 27 6.73 4.26 -4.64
CA VAL A 27 7.12 2.90 -4.29
C VAL A 27 5.87 2.05 -4.21
N SER A 28 5.96 0.81 -4.71
CA SER A 28 4.87 -0.16 -4.65
C SER A 28 5.44 -1.55 -4.40
N ASP A 29 4.90 -2.24 -3.39
CA ASP A 29 5.05 -3.68 -3.25
C ASP A 29 3.68 -4.35 -3.14
N SER A 30 3.54 -5.48 -3.81
CA SER A 30 2.33 -6.27 -3.84
C SER A 30 2.69 -7.75 -3.94
N TRP A 31 1.89 -8.58 -3.30
CA TRP A 31 2.08 -10.03 -3.25
C TRP A 31 0.75 -10.76 -3.23
N LEU A 32 0.80 -12.07 -3.51
CA LEU A 32 -0.35 -12.94 -3.31
C LEU A 32 -0.46 -13.32 -1.83
N LEU A 33 -1.63 -13.07 -1.26
CA LEU A 33 -2.07 -13.59 0.02
C LEU A 33 -3.17 -14.62 -0.27
N ASP A 34 -2.94 -15.87 0.12
CA ASP A 34 -3.86 -16.98 -0.14
C ASP A 34 -4.16 -17.69 1.18
N GLU A 35 -5.43 -17.69 1.59
CA GLU A 35 -5.87 -18.29 2.86
C GLU A 35 -5.04 -17.80 4.06
N GLY A 36 -4.78 -16.48 4.10
CA GLY A 36 -3.98 -15.83 5.14
C GLY A 36 -2.47 -16.13 5.07
N ARG A 37 -1.99 -16.78 4.01
CA ARG A 37 -0.57 -17.16 3.85
C ARG A 37 0.08 -16.34 2.75
N VAL A 38 1.32 -15.92 3.01
CA VAL A 38 2.16 -15.21 2.05
C VAL A 38 3.43 -16.01 1.84
N LEU A 39 3.85 -16.14 0.58
CA LEU A 39 5.16 -16.69 0.26
C LEU A 39 6.24 -15.63 0.52
N ALA A 40 7.26 -15.98 1.31
CA ALA A 40 8.43 -15.13 1.56
C ALA A 40 8.08 -13.70 2.02
N LEU A 41 7.18 -13.56 3.01
CA LEU A 41 6.72 -12.24 3.52
C LEU A 41 7.87 -11.29 3.89
N GLU A 42 8.94 -11.80 4.49
CA GLU A 42 10.08 -10.95 4.89
C GLU A 42 10.84 -10.38 3.68
N LEU A 43 10.88 -11.10 2.54
CA LEU A 43 11.49 -10.59 1.31
C LEU A 43 10.71 -9.39 0.77
N HIS A 44 9.38 -9.42 0.88
CA HIS A 44 8.53 -8.27 0.55
C HIS A 44 8.82 -7.09 1.48
N ARG A 45 9.00 -7.34 2.78
CA ARG A 45 9.38 -6.31 3.74
C ARG A 45 10.70 -5.63 3.35
N GLU A 46 11.73 -6.43 3.11
CA GLU A 46 13.05 -5.96 2.72
C GLU A 46 12.99 -5.16 1.44
N ARG A 47 12.29 -5.67 0.41
CA ARG A 47 12.14 -4.98 -0.87
C ARG A 47 11.43 -3.64 -0.70
N PHE A 48 10.31 -3.61 0.01
CA PHE A 48 9.54 -2.39 0.22
C PHE A 48 10.35 -1.33 0.98
N VAL A 49 10.98 -1.69 2.11
CA VAL A 49 11.77 -0.76 2.92
C VAL A 49 13.01 -0.28 2.17
N SER A 50 13.68 -1.16 1.42
CA SER A 50 14.81 -0.79 0.57
C SER A 50 14.40 0.22 -0.49
N SER A 51 13.31 -0.03 -1.23
CA SER A 51 12.82 0.91 -2.24
C SER A 51 12.40 2.26 -1.64
N VAL A 52 11.83 2.29 -0.43
CA VAL A 52 11.58 3.55 0.29
C VAL A 52 12.90 4.27 0.61
N SER A 53 13.92 3.54 1.06
CA SER A 53 15.21 4.16 1.40
C SER A 53 15.88 4.86 0.21
N GLU A 54 15.65 4.36 -1.01
CA GLU A 54 16.19 4.94 -2.24
C GLU A 54 15.49 6.25 -2.63
N VAL A 55 14.20 6.43 -2.31
CA VAL A 55 13.41 7.60 -2.73
C VAL A 55 13.12 8.60 -1.59
N ALA A 56 13.09 8.13 -0.34
CA ALA A 56 12.73 8.87 0.86
C ALA A 56 13.49 8.31 2.08
N PRO A 57 14.83 8.48 2.14
CA PRO A 57 15.68 7.88 3.17
C PRO A 57 15.31 8.30 4.60
N ASP A 58 14.80 9.53 4.78
CA ASP A 58 14.28 10.06 6.03
C ASP A 58 12.99 9.37 6.54
N ARG A 59 12.34 8.56 5.69
CA ARG A 59 11.08 7.87 6.01
C ARG A 59 11.21 6.37 6.20
N VAL A 60 12.41 5.82 6.21
CA VAL A 60 12.65 4.37 6.40
C VAL A 60 12.07 3.86 7.73
N GLY A 61 12.19 4.66 8.80
CA GLY A 61 11.59 4.34 10.11
C GLY A 61 10.06 4.29 10.04
N GLU A 62 9.45 5.24 9.33
CA GLU A 62 8.01 5.29 9.12
C GLU A 62 7.52 4.11 8.26
N ALA A 63 8.24 3.76 7.20
CA ALA A 63 7.94 2.60 6.36
C ALA A 63 7.95 1.28 7.16
N SER A 64 8.90 1.14 8.08
CA SER A 64 8.99 -0.02 8.96
C SER A 64 7.82 -0.11 9.94
N ALA A 65 7.39 1.03 10.50
CA ALA A 65 6.23 1.11 11.39
C ALA A 65 4.92 0.85 10.64
N PHE A 66 4.76 1.45 9.46
CA PHE A 66 3.64 1.23 8.56
C PHE A 66 3.52 -0.25 8.17
N TRP A 67 4.63 -0.90 7.79
CA TRP A 67 4.64 -2.34 7.51
C TRP A 67 4.10 -3.15 8.69
N ALA A 68 4.62 -2.92 9.90
CA ALA A 68 4.20 -3.65 11.09
C ALA A 68 2.71 -3.47 11.40
N ALA A 69 2.15 -2.29 11.12
CA ALA A 69 0.72 -2.02 11.28
C ALA A 69 -0.15 -2.59 10.14
N ALA A 70 0.39 -2.71 8.92
CA ALA A 70 -0.34 -3.20 7.76
C ALA A 70 -0.60 -4.71 7.77
N ILE A 71 0.35 -5.50 8.29
CA ILE A 71 0.24 -6.96 8.30
C ILE A 71 -1.00 -7.47 9.07
N PRO A 72 -1.33 -6.95 10.27
CA PRO A 72 -2.55 -7.34 10.99
C PRO A 72 -3.87 -7.02 10.27
N GLU A 73 -3.89 -6.04 9.35
CA GLU A 73 -5.11 -5.65 8.60
C GLU A 73 -5.37 -6.55 7.39
N LEU A 74 -4.48 -7.50 7.10
CA LEU A 74 -4.62 -8.38 5.95
C LEU A 74 -5.71 -9.45 6.17
N PRO A 75 -6.53 -9.77 5.15
CA PRO A 75 -7.54 -10.81 5.25
C PRO A 75 -6.96 -12.18 5.61
N HIS A 76 -7.66 -12.94 6.46
CA HIS A 76 -7.25 -14.28 6.87
C HIS A 76 -7.74 -15.40 5.95
N ASP A 77 -8.69 -15.12 5.05
CA ASP A 77 -9.37 -16.10 4.21
C ASP A 77 -9.52 -15.55 2.79
N GLY A 78 -9.51 -16.45 1.80
CA GLY A 78 -9.58 -16.12 0.39
C GLY A 78 -8.24 -15.70 -0.21
N ALA A 79 -8.29 -15.32 -1.49
CA ALA A 79 -7.13 -14.90 -2.26
C ALA A 79 -7.18 -13.39 -2.54
N TRP A 80 -6.11 -12.69 -2.16
CA TRP A 80 -5.99 -11.24 -2.20
C TRP A 80 -4.62 -10.79 -2.74
N PHE A 81 -4.58 -9.61 -3.35
CA PHE A 81 -3.35 -8.87 -3.62
C PHE A 81 -3.32 -7.60 -2.76
N PRO A 82 -2.81 -7.68 -1.52
CA PRO A 82 -2.42 -6.49 -0.80
C PRO A 82 -1.36 -5.72 -1.58
N ARG A 83 -1.41 -4.40 -1.46
CA ARG A 83 -0.45 -3.48 -2.02
C ARG A 83 -0.12 -2.39 -1.03
N LEU A 84 1.16 -2.27 -0.73
CA LEU A 84 1.74 -1.22 0.10
C LEU A 84 2.38 -0.20 -0.84
N GLU A 85 2.08 1.07 -0.65
CA GLU A 85 2.60 2.13 -1.52
C GLU A 85 3.10 3.32 -0.68
N LEU A 86 4.15 3.97 -1.17
CA LEU A 86 4.48 5.37 -0.85
C LEU A 86 4.03 6.21 -2.04
N ALA A 87 3.09 7.12 -1.83
CA ALA A 87 2.50 7.92 -2.89
C ALA A 87 2.41 9.39 -2.50
N LEU A 88 2.42 10.28 -3.49
CA LEU A 88 1.98 11.65 -3.31
C LEU A 88 0.45 11.70 -3.39
N LEU A 89 -0.18 12.36 -2.42
CA LEU A 89 -1.59 12.73 -2.55
C LEU A 89 -1.69 13.96 -3.44
N ASP A 90 -2.65 13.96 -4.36
CA ASP A 90 -3.01 15.17 -5.09
C ASP A 90 -3.64 16.15 -4.10
N ASP A 91 -3.09 17.36 -4.00
CA ASP A 91 -3.77 18.52 -3.42
C ASP A 91 -4.59 19.22 -4.52
N SER A 92 -5.33 18.45 -5.34
CA SER A 92 -6.26 19.02 -6.31
C SER A 92 -7.53 19.51 -5.59
N GLY A 93 -7.35 20.47 -4.68
CA GLY A 93 -8.33 21.51 -4.42
C GLY A 93 -8.23 22.53 -5.55
N ASP A 94 -9.35 22.78 -6.23
CA ASP A 94 -9.49 23.88 -7.20
C ASP A 94 -9.34 25.23 -6.44
N GLU A 95 -8.12 25.62 -6.08
CA GLU A 95 -7.76 26.92 -5.52
C GLU A 95 -6.30 27.24 -5.91
N PRO A 96 -6.02 28.31 -6.69
CA PRO A 96 -4.67 28.77 -6.93
C PRO A 96 -4.14 29.47 -5.67
N GLY A 97 -3.61 28.70 -4.72
CA GLY A 97 -3.07 29.19 -3.45
C GLY A 97 -1.74 28.56 -3.09
N ASP A 98 -0.66 29.35 -3.20
CA ASP A 98 0.69 29.15 -2.63
C ASP A 98 1.45 27.85 -3.04
N GLU A 99 2.35 27.98 -4.04
CA GLU A 99 3.21 26.93 -4.60
C GLU A 99 4.32 26.41 -3.65
N SER A 100 4.03 26.17 -2.37
CA SER A 100 5.02 25.67 -1.39
C SER A 100 4.53 24.56 -0.47
N ALA A 101 3.25 24.18 -0.50
CA ALA A 101 2.80 22.95 0.14
C ALA A 101 3.08 21.76 -0.80
N GLY A 102 4.35 21.35 -0.89
CA GLY A 102 4.74 20.18 -1.68
C GLY A 102 3.88 18.97 -1.30
N ALA A 103 3.34 18.29 -2.31
CA ALA A 103 2.42 17.16 -2.11
C ALA A 103 2.95 16.22 -1.01
N ALA A 104 2.18 16.06 0.06
CA ALA A 104 2.60 15.24 1.18
C ALA A 104 2.67 13.78 0.73
N ALA A 105 3.88 13.19 0.77
CA ALA A 105 4.03 11.76 0.57
C ALA A 105 3.35 11.02 1.73
N VAL A 106 2.57 9.99 1.42
CA VAL A 106 1.84 9.16 2.38
C VAL A 106 2.05 7.69 2.10
N PHE A 107 2.06 6.89 3.16
CA PHE A 107 1.97 5.44 3.04
C PHE A 107 0.52 4.98 2.99
N ARG A 108 0.26 3.94 2.22
CA ARG A 108 -1.09 3.43 2.00
C ARG A 108 -1.09 1.92 1.79
N LEU A 109 -2.15 1.30 2.28
CA LEU A 109 -2.46 -0.11 2.06
C LEU A 109 -3.74 -0.18 1.23
N THR A 110 -3.72 -0.91 0.12
CA THR A 110 -4.94 -1.30 -0.60
C THR A 110 -4.99 -2.81 -0.68
N VAL A 111 -6.16 -3.41 -0.50
CA VAL A 111 -6.33 -4.85 -0.58
C VAL A 111 -7.40 -5.16 -1.62
N ARG A 112 -6.99 -5.83 -2.70
CA ARG A 112 -7.87 -6.16 -3.83
C ARG A 112 -8.03 -7.66 -3.95
N PRO A 113 -9.21 -8.17 -4.36
CA PRO A 113 -9.37 -9.59 -4.65
C PRO A 113 -8.37 -10.05 -5.70
N ALA A 114 -7.82 -11.26 -5.52
CA ALA A 114 -6.99 -11.86 -6.54
C ALA A 114 -7.77 -12.11 -7.82
N PRO A 115 -7.17 -11.85 -9.01
CA PRO A 115 -7.74 -12.35 -10.25
C PRO A 115 -7.97 -13.85 -10.09
N ARG A 116 -9.17 -14.31 -10.43
CA ARG A 116 -9.45 -15.75 -10.44
C ARG A 116 -8.42 -16.40 -11.35
N ALA A 117 -7.63 -17.32 -10.79
CA ALA A 117 -6.73 -18.11 -11.61
C ALA A 117 -7.58 -18.85 -12.66
N THR A 118 -7.29 -18.63 -13.94
CA THR A 118 -7.76 -19.54 -14.97
C THR A 118 -7.11 -20.89 -14.71
N PRO A 119 -7.87 -22.01 -14.68
CA PRO A 119 -7.26 -23.31 -14.55
C PRO A 119 -6.24 -23.48 -15.68
N ARG A 120 -4.99 -23.77 -15.32
CA ARG A 120 -3.98 -24.12 -16.32
C ARG A 120 -4.44 -25.41 -17.00
N SER A 121 -4.81 -25.34 -18.28
CA SER A 121 -4.98 -26.53 -19.10
C SER A 121 -3.65 -27.27 -19.13
N SER A 122 -3.58 -28.42 -18.46
CA SER A 122 -2.48 -29.37 -18.67
C SER A 122 -2.63 -29.96 -20.07
N SER A 123 -1.66 -29.69 -20.95
CA SER A 123 -1.41 -30.47 -22.16
C SER A 123 -0.52 -31.65 -21.85
#